data_AF-A0A7W5E3V6-F1
#
_entry.id   AF-A0A7W5E3V6-F1
#
_cell.length_a   1.000
_cell.length_b   1.000
_cell.length_c   1.000
_cell.angle_alpha   90.00
_cell.angle_beta   90.00
_cell.angle_gamma   90.00
#
_symmetry.space_group_name_H-M   'P 1'
#
loop_
_entity.id
_entity.type
_entity.pdbx_description
1 polymer ?
#
loop_
_entity_poly.entity_id
_entity_poly.type
_entity_poly.pdbx_seq_one_letter_code
_entity_poly.pdbx_strand_id
1 'polypeptide(L)'
;MSEPAVFVVIRDQERRFYYDRWAHVFLFRNLVWGPDALDEWLSGEEVQEEDEEDWFAESSGGAVIDHDRRHLVWDGDDHDLGVARVGKVLHELLRAAWPGYEVEYASRGITDLAIAAGVDVAEEGLIETDEDEIVDRPSTVREAAGFYDDDESEGDDDFDLDDDDDLEDGGRDEMDDETTRAWVTLINEQGVVRHRQLDEISQDIIRGEKAAIRQLIELGAGDVPAEAVVTEGIWFDFGRREIGYWGNIAARRTLEPLRRGWRGWDITWSEEGYSDQCRVSGPSGIPMRDAEALAKLTPKILSTKRIDLGSVLAMFGGKVKKTAVKATGCLTVILCIPVLLFGLIAGKMQAAMITILIVCVAVAIVFKLIERKFKRKFNDGPIGMHAGQQGESGARAPVAGPLDPTERRTRLEELLLAAGMPSLSEIEIHVREDEEALSELL
;
A
#
# COMPACT_ATOMS: atom_id res chain seq x y z
N MET A 1 8.22 5.26 8.73
CA MET A 1 9.70 5.20 8.74
C MET A 1 10.17 5.93 7.48
N SER A 2 11.47 6.16 7.25
CA SER A 2 11.87 6.53 5.88
C SER A 2 11.93 5.28 5.03
N GLU A 3 11.46 5.37 3.80
CA GLU A 3 11.53 4.32 2.79
C GLU A 3 12.44 4.81 1.67
N PRO A 4 13.76 4.70 1.88
CA PRO A 4 14.73 5.14 0.91
C PRO A 4 14.62 4.32 -0.37
N ALA A 5 14.74 5.01 -1.48
CA ALA A 5 14.89 4.42 -2.80
C ALA A 5 16.26 4.75 -3.36
N VAL A 6 16.87 3.76 -3.98
CA VAL A 6 18.11 3.91 -4.76
C VAL A 6 17.78 4.12 -6.24
N PHE A 7 18.63 4.87 -6.94
CA PHE A 7 18.64 4.93 -8.39
C PHE A 7 20.03 4.54 -8.86
N VAL A 8 20.13 3.43 -9.58
CA VAL A 8 21.37 2.97 -10.19
C VAL A 8 21.32 3.32 -11.67
N VAL A 9 22.15 4.26 -12.11
CA VAL A 9 22.24 4.66 -13.52
C VAL A 9 23.48 4.02 -14.13
N ILE A 10 23.30 3.26 -15.22
CA ILE A 10 24.38 2.59 -15.94
C ILE A 10 24.56 3.25 -17.30
N ARG A 11 25.77 3.76 -17.56
CA ARG A 11 26.18 4.38 -18.83
C ARG A 11 27.62 4.08 -19.12
N ASP A 12 27.93 3.72 -20.36
CA ASP A 12 29.30 3.40 -20.79
C ASP A 12 29.95 2.34 -19.87
N GLN A 13 29.13 1.39 -19.38
CA GLN A 13 29.47 0.37 -18.38
C GLN A 13 29.86 0.90 -16.98
N GLU A 14 29.71 2.19 -16.71
CA GLU A 14 29.89 2.79 -15.40
C GLU A 14 28.56 2.86 -14.65
N ARG A 15 28.57 2.48 -13.37
CA ARG A 15 27.42 2.57 -12.46
C ARG A 15 27.53 3.84 -11.63
N ARG A 16 26.41 4.54 -11.45
CA ARG A 16 26.29 5.69 -10.55
C ARG A 16 25.09 5.50 -9.66
N PHE A 17 25.29 5.74 -8.37
CA PHE A 17 24.29 5.56 -7.34
C PHE A 17 23.79 6.92 -6.87
N TYR A 18 22.47 7.04 -6.83
CA TYR A 18 21.77 8.18 -6.27
C TYR A 18 20.76 7.67 -5.26
N TYR A 19 20.53 8.43 -4.19
CA TYR A 19 19.59 8.05 -3.16
C TYR A 19 18.53 9.13 -2.97
N ASP A 20 17.31 8.70 -2.81
CA ASP A 20 16.23 9.55 -2.34
C ASP A 20 15.51 8.88 -1.19
N ARG A 21 15.51 9.53 -0.04
CA ARG A 21 14.98 8.99 1.21
C ARG A 21 13.47 8.66 1.17
N TRP A 22 12.75 9.19 0.19
CA TRP A 22 11.30 9.12 0.12
C TRP A 22 10.76 8.69 -1.24
N ALA A 23 11.62 8.51 -2.24
CA ALA A 23 11.14 8.21 -3.58
C ALA A 23 10.51 6.82 -3.70
N HIS A 24 10.72 5.90 -2.76
CA HIS A 24 10.11 4.56 -2.81
C HIS A 24 8.59 4.61 -2.92
N VAL A 25 7.94 5.42 -2.09
CA VAL A 25 6.47 5.51 -1.98
C VAL A 25 5.82 6.05 -3.26
N PHE A 26 6.54 6.86 -4.05
CA PHE A 26 6.01 7.46 -5.28
C PHE A 26 7.02 7.36 -6.42
N LEU A 27 7.71 6.24 -6.55
CA LEU A 27 8.82 6.10 -7.49
C LEU A 27 8.35 6.37 -8.92
N PHE A 28 7.17 5.84 -9.26
CA PHE A 28 6.53 6.02 -10.55
C PHE A 28 6.27 7.50 -10.92
N ARG A 29 6.08 8.39 -9.93
CA ARG A 29 5.92 9.84 -10.17
C ARG A 29 7.15 10.44 -10.84
N ASN A 30 8.34 9.91 -10.55
CA ASN A 30 9.58 10.36 -11.16
C ASN A 30 9.83 9.64 -12.49
N LEU A 31 9.50 8.35 -12.58
CA LEU A 31 9.73 7.55 -13.78
C LEU A 31 8.81 7.93 -14.94
N VAL A 32 7.56 8.34 -14.70
CA VAL A 32 6.57 8.59 -15.77
C VAL A 32 6.93 9.71 -16.76
N TRP A 33 7.95 10.50 -16.49
CA TRP A 33 8.41 11.58 -17.38
C TRP A 33 9.51 11.15 -18.36
N GLY A 34 9.93 9.88 -18.29
CA GLY A 34 10.92 9.31 -19.20
C GLY A 34 12.38 9.55 -18.76
N PRO A 35 13.34 9.02 -19.54
CA PRO A 35 14.76 9.01 -19.18
C PRO A 35 15.35 10.41 -19.02
N ASP A 36 15.12 11.30 -19.98
CA ASP A 36 15.74 12.64 -19.98
C ASP A 36 15.33 13.48 -18.76
N ALA A 37 14.04 13.41 -18.38
CA ALA A 37 13.51 14.12 -17.22
C ALA A 37 14.03 13.55 -15.89
N LEU A 38 14.21 12.22 -15.83
CA LEU A 38 14.80 11.57 -14.66
C LEU A 38 16.29 11.94 -14.54
N ASP A 39 17.03 11.93 -15.64
CA ASP A 39 18.45 12.30 -15.66
C ASP A 39 18.68 13.74 -15.20
N GLU A 40 17.87 14.67 -15.70
CA GLU A 40 17.92 16.08 -15.29
C GLU A 40 17.70 16.21 -13.78
N TRP A 41 16.71 15.48 -13.26
CA TRP A 41 16.41 15.48 -11.83
C TRP A 41 17.52 14.84 -10.96
N LEU A 42 18.14 13.76 -11.43
CA LEU A 42 19.26 13.08 -10.75
C LEU A 42 20.57 13.88 -10.86
N SER A 43 20.75 14.69 -11.91
CA SER A 43 21.95 15.52 -12.10
C SER A 43 22.15 16.58 -11.00
N GLY A 44 21.10 16.90 -10.26
CA GLY A 44 21.14 17.77 -9.09
C GLY A 44 21.58 17.08 -7.79
N GLU A 45 21.78 15.75 -7.80
CA GLU A 45 22.25 14.98 -6.64
C GLU A 45 23.75 14.69 -6.70
N GLU A 46 24.33 14.55 -5.51
CA GLU A 46 25.70 14.09 -5.35
C GLU A 46 25.76 12.57 -5.57
N VAL A 47 26.60 12.15 -6.51
CA VAL A 47 26.88 10.73 -6.76
C VAL A 47 27.51 10.15 -5.50
N GLN A 48 26.96 9.05 -4.99
CA GLN A 48 27.59 8.32 -3.89
C GLN A 48 28.65 7.38 -4.46
N GLU A 49 29.92 7.67 -4.21
CA GLU A 49 31.07 6.88 -4.71
C GLU A 49 31.43 5.69 -3.81
N GLU A 50 30.99 5.67 -2.54
CA GLU A 50 31.46 4.72 -1.52
C GLU A 50 30.52 3.51 -1.28
N ASP A 51 29.34 3.44 -1.91
CA ASP A 51 28.27 2.50 -1.53
C ASP A 51 28.03 1.35 -2.53
N GLU A 52 29.07 0.85 -3.23
CA GLU A 52 28.87 -0.31 -4.13
C GLU A 52 28.47 -1.59 -3.36
N GLU A 53 28.89 -1.74 -2.10
CA GLU A 53 28.81 -3.03 -1.38
C GLU A 53 27.51 -3.22 -0.57
N ASP A 54 26.79 -2.16 -0.16
CA ASP A 54 25.64 -2.32 0.78
C ASP A 54 24.38 -1.50 0.43
N TRP A 55 24.29 -0.92 -0.76
CA TRP A 55 23.17 -0.03 -1.12
C TRP A 55 21.79 -0.68 -1.02
N PHE A 56 21.70 -2.00 -1.22
CA PHE A 56 20.47 -2.77 -1.16
C PHE A 56 20.01 -3.03 0.27
N ALA A 57 20.92 -3.10 1.25
CA ALA A 57 20.57 -3.33 2.66
C ALA A 57 19.89 -2.13 3.31
N GLU A 58 20.20 -0.93 2.83
CA GLU A 58 19.64 0.32 3.34
C GLU A 58 18.44 0.83 2.55
N SER A 59 18.09 0.21 1.43
CA SER A 59 17.02 0.65 0.52
C SER A 59 15.76 -0.21 0.66
N SER A 60 14.59 0.42 0.56
CA SER A 60 13.30 -0.28 0.50
C SER A 60 12.91 -0.68 -0.92
N GLY A 61 13.44 0.02 -1.92
CA GLY A 61 13.24 -0.25 -3.34
C GLY A 61 14.05 0.73 -4.19
N GLY A 62 13.63 1.01 -5.42
CA GLY A 62 14.40 1.89 -6.31
C GLY A 62 14.25 1.60 -7.80
N ALA A 63 15.16 2.14 -8.60
CA ALA A 63 15.21 1.89 -10.04
C ALA A 63 16.64 1.65 -10.52
N VAL A 64 16.79 0.70 -11.43
CA VAL A 64 18.00 0.52 -12.23
C VAL A 64 17.71 0.95 -13.67
N ILE A 65 18.49 1.91 -14.15
CA ILE A 65 18.36 2.52 -15.47
C ILE A 65 19.63 2.21 -16.26
N ASP A 66 19.57 1.18 -17.10
CA ASP A 66 20.66 0.80 -18.00
C ASP A 66 20.46 1.49 -19.35
N HIS A 67 21.19 2.59 -19.59
CA HIS A 67 21.14 3.31 -20.86
C HIS A 67 21.86 2.58 -21.99
N ASP A 68 22.81 1.70 -21.67
CA ASP A 68 23.58 0.94 -22.66
C ASP A 68 22.69 -0.13 -23.31
N ARG A 69 21.87 -0.79 -22.49
CA ARG A 69 20.90 -1.81 -22.94
C ARG A 69 19.50 -1.26 -23.19
N ARG A 70 19.22 -0.04 -22.75
CA ARG A 70 17.88 0.56 -22.70
C ARG A 70 16.93 -0.33 -21.90
N HIS A 71 17.27 -0.54 -20.64
CA HIS A 71 16.48 -1.35 -19.73
C HIS A 71 16.18 -0.55 -18.46
N LEU A 72 14.92 -0.55 -18.03
CA LEU A 72 14.45 0.04 -16.78
C LEU A 72 13.85 -1.07 -15.92
N VAL A 73 14.47 -1.35 -14.77
CA VAL A 73 13.90 -2.21 -13.72
C VAL A 73 13.57 -1.35 -12.53
N TRP A 74 12.38 -1.46 -11.95
CA TRP A 74 11.98 -0.60 -10.84
C TRP A 74 11.11 -1.31 -9.79
N ASP A 75 11.24 -0.89 -8.54
CA ASP A 75 10.49 -1.36 -7.38
C ASP A 75 10.00 -0.17 -6.55
N GLY A 76 8.72 -0.11 -6.25
CA GLY A 76 8.15 0.96 -5.43
C GLY A 76 6.86 0.53 -4.74
N ASP A 77 6.68 0.98 -3.50
CA ASP A 77 5.53 0.63 -2.67
C ASP A 77 4.48 1.74 -2.70
N ASP A 78 3.56 1.64 -3.67
CA ASP A 78 2.33 2.41 -3.67
C ASP A 78 1.14 1.47 -3.50
N HIS A 79 0.38 1.68 -2.43
CA HIS A 79 -0.78 0.86 -2.07
C HIS A 79 -1.78 0.68 -3.23
N ASP A 80 -1.98 1.70 -4.08
CA ASP A 80 -2.89 1.58 -5.22
C ASP A 80 -2.39 0.59 -6.28
N LEU A 81 -1.08 0.36 -6.37
CA LEU A 81 -0.48 -0.68 -7.23
C LEU A 81 -0.77 -2.10 -6.75
N GLY A 82 -1.29 -2.24 -5.51
CA GLY A 82 -1.85 -3.48 -5.03
C GLY A 82 -2.99 -3.99 -5.91
N VAL A 83 -3.72 -3.10 -6.60
CA VAL A 83 -4.77 -3.47 -7.56
C VAL A 83 -4.14 -3.72 -8.94
N ALA A 84 -4.26 -4.95 -9.43
CA ALA A 84 -3.61 -5.40 -10.67
C ALA A 84 -3.89 -4.49 -11.90
N ARG A 85 -5.13 -3.98 -12.04
CA ARG A 85 -5.51 -3.07 -13.12
C ARG A 85 -4.74 -1.76 -13.08
N VAL A 86 -4.51 -1.20 -11.89
CA VAL A 86 -3.75 0.04 -11.67
C VAL A 86 -2.29 -0.18 -12.06
N GLY A 87 -1.69 -1.29 -11.63
CA GLY A 87 -0.34 -1.69 -12.04
C GLY A 87 -0.20 -1.84 -13.56
N LYS A 88 -1.19 -2.47 -14.23
CA LYS A 88 -1.20 -2.66 -15.69
C LYS A 88 -1.21 -1.32 -16.44
N VAL A 89 -2.11 -0.39 -16.08
CA VAL A 89 -2.16 0.93 -16.73
C VAL A 89 -0.92 1.77 -16.44
N LEU A 90 -0.35 1.69 -15.24
CA LEU A 90 0.92 2.37 -14.95
C LEU A 90 2.05 1.82 -15.84
N HIS A 91 2.15 0.50 -15.96
CA HIS A 91 3.18 -0.14 -16.78
C HIS A 91 3.08 0.27 -18.25
N GLU A 92 1.88 0.33 -18.81
CA GLU A 92 1.64 0.82 -20.17
C GLU A 92 2.04 2.30 -20.34
N LEU A 93 1.77 3.13 -19.33
CA LEU A 93 2.13 4.55 -19.33
C LEU A 93 3.66 4.73 -19.24
N LEU A 94 4.34 3.95 -18.39
CA LEU A 94 5.80 3.93 -18.31
C LEU A 94 6.43 3.49 -19.63
N ARG A 95 5.89 2.48 -20.31
CA ARG A 95 6.38 2.06 -21.63
C ARG A 95 6.24 3.15 -22.68
N ALA A 96 5.18 3.97 -22.63
CA ALA A 96 5.04 5.13 -23.51
C ALA A 96 6.05 6.23 -23.17
N ALA A 97 6.32 6.46 -21.88
CA ALA A 97 7.27 7.46 -21.40
C ALA A 97 8.75 7.08 -21.65
N TRP A 98 9.06 5.79 -21.81
CA TRP A 98 10.41 5.26 -22.00
C TRP A 98 10.59 4.62 -23.39
N PRO A 99 10.54 5.41 -24.48
CA PRO A 99 10.54 4.86 -25.83
C PRO A 99 11.83 4.11 -26.15
N GLY A 100 11.68 2.85 -26.57
CA GLY A 100 12.79 1.98 -26.93
C GLY A 100 13.53 1.36 -25.75
N TYR A 101 13.01 1.53 -24.53
CA TYR A 101 13.44 0.77 -23.38
C TYR A 101 12.55 -0.46 -23.18
N GLU A 102 13.15 -1.53 -22.68
CA GLU A 102 12.42 -2.57 -21.96
C GLU A 102 12.13 -2.05 -20.55
N VAL A 103 10.88 -2.10 -20.13
CA VAL A 103 10.45 -1.63 -18.80
C VAL A 103 9.94 -2.86 -18.06
N GLU A 104 10.52 -3.14 -16.89
CA GLU A 104 10.21 -4.28 -16.05
C GLU A 104 9.98 -3.80 -14.62
N TYR A 105 8.99 -4.38 -13.95
CA TYR A 105 8.84 -4.22 -12.50
C TYR A 105 9.72 -5.28 -11.83
N ALA A 106 10.50 -4.87 -10.82
CA ALA A 106 11.35 -5.72 -10.01
C ALA A 106 10.48 -6.69 -9.21
N SER A 107 10.13 -7.80 -9.84
CA SER A 107 9.15 -8.72 -9.31
C SER A 107 9.51 -9.25 -7.95
N ARG A 108 10.79 -9.46 -7.64
CA ARG A 108 11.42 -9.88 -6.37
C ARG A 108 12.03 -8.71 -5.57
N GLY A 109 11.52 -7.51 -5.80
CA GLY A 109 11.94 -6.28 -5.12
C GLY A 109 13.42 -5.98 -5.30
N ILE A 110 14.11 -5.67 -4.21
CA ILE A 110 15.53 -5.30 -4.22
C ILE A 110 16.45 -6.35 -4.87
N THR A 111 16.09 -7.64 -4.81
CA THR A 111 16.85 -8.72 -5.44
C THR A 111 16.90 -8.57 -6.97
N ASP A 112 15.78 -8.23 -7.60
CA ASP A 112 15.74 -7.98 -9.05
C ASP A 112 16.48 -6.70 -9.43
N LEU A 113 16.44 -5.67 -8.58
CA LEU A 113 17.24 -4.46 -8.76
C LEU A 113 18.75 -4.77 -8.67
N ALA A 114 19.18 -5.57 -7.70
CA ALA A 114 20.59 -5.97 -7.56
C ALA A 114 21.09 -6.73 -8.79
N ILE A 115 20.29 -7.69 -9.29
CA ILE A 115 20.60 -8.42 -10.54
C ILE A 115 20.68 -7.46 -11.73
N ALA A 116 19.73 -6.53 -11.86
CA ALA A 116 19.72 -5.54 -12.93
C ALA A 116 20.95 -4.62 -12.87
N ALA A 117 21.41 -4.28 -11.67
CA ALA A 117 22.63 -3.51 -11.42
C ALA A 117 23.95 -4.30 -11.64
N GLY A 118 23.85 -5.60 -11.96
CA GLY A 118 24.99 -6.48 -12.19
C GLY A 118 25.67 -6.98 -10.92
N VAL A 119 24.97 -6.98 -9.78
CA VAL A 119 25.45 -7.54 -8.52
C VAL A 119 25.29 -9.08 -8.54
N ASP A 120 26.30 -9.80 -8.04
CA ASP A 120 26.21 -11.25 -7.86
C ASP A 120 25.45 -11.58 -6.57
N VAL A 121 24.13 -11.74 -6.69
CA VAL A 121 23.23 -12.05 -5.56
C VAL A 121 23.58 -13.35 -4.82
N ALA A 122 24.34 -14.25 -5.43
CA ALA A 122 24.76 -15.49 -4.77
C ALA A 122 25.90 -15.25 -3.76
N GLU A 123 26.80 -14.31 -4.06
CA GLU A 123 27.88 -13.91 -3.17
C GLU A 123 27.35 -13.12 -1.97
N GLU A 124 26.35 -12.26 -2.21
CA GLU A 124 25.71 -11.41 -1.19
C GLU A 124 24.65 -12.14 -0.33
N GLY A 125 24.35 -13.41 -0.63
CA GLY A 125 23.36 -14.17 0.11
C GLY A 125 21.91 -13.68 -0.07
N LEU A 126 21.62 -12.94 -1.13
CA LEU A 126 20.29 -12.42 -1.49
C LEU A 126 19.41 -13.45 -2.20
N ILE A 127 19.77 -14.74 -2.14
CA ILE A 127 18.95 -15.80 -2.72
C ILE A 127 17.80 -16.08 -1.75
N GLU A 128 16.67 -15.40 -1.98
CA GLU A 128 15.40 -15.76 -1.37
C GLU A 128 15.09 -17.23 -1.70
N THR A 129 14.78 -18.00 -0.66
CA THR A 129 14.26 -19.35 -0.86
C THR A 129 12.77 -19.27 -1.17
N ASP A 130 12.24 -20.30 -1.82
CA ASP A 130 10.80 -20.42 -2.06
C ASP A 130 9.96 -20.32 -0.76
N GLU A 131 10.57 -20.58 0.40
CA GLU A 131 9.91 -20.47 1.70
C GLU A 131 9.78 -19.01 2.14
N ASP A 132 10.77 -18.16 1.82
CA ASP A 132 10.81 -16.74 2.18
C ASP A 132 9.74 -15.94 1.41
N GLU A 133 9.44 -16.32 0.16
CA GLU A 133 8.46 -15.63 -0.70
C GLU A 133 7.01 -15.70 -0.19
N ILE A 134 6.71 -16.62 0.75
CA ILE A 134 5.35 -16.91 1.21
C ILE A 134 5.12 -16.42 2.65
N VAL A 135 6.18 -16.01 3.37
CA VAL A 135 6.15 -15.80 4.83
C VAL A 135 5.11 -14.77 5.27
N ASP A 136 4.94 -13.69 4.51
CA ASP A 136 4.07 -12.58 4.90
C ASP A 136 2.57 -12.83 4.65
N ARG A 137 2.22 -13.97 4.02
CA ARG A 137 0.82 -14.31 3.74
C ARG A 137 0.16 -15.02 4.92
N PRO A 138 -1.15 -14.85 5.13
CA PRO A 138 -1.88 -15.62 6.14
C PRO A 138 -1.66 -17.11 5.97
N SER A 139 -1.33 -17.81 7.05
CA SER A 139 -0.96 -19.21 7.03
C SER A 139 -2.12 -20.13 6.60
N THR A 140 -3.35 -19.74 6.93
CA THR A 140 -4.58 -20.52 6.68
C THR A 140 -5.69 -19.70 6.03
N VAL A 141 -6.63 -20.37 5.37
CA VAL A 141 -7.86 -19.73 4.86
C VAL A 141 -8.67 -19.05 5.96
N ARG A 142 -8.67 -19.64 7.17
CA ARG A 142 -9.38 -19.09 8.34
C ARG A 142 -8.79 -17.74 8.76
N GLU A 143 -7.47 -17.68 8.92
CA GLU A 143 -6.74 -16.43 9.22
C GLU A 143 -6.97 -15.39 8.11
N ALA A 144 -6.83 -15.79 6.84
CA ALA A 144 -7.10 -14.92 5.69
C ALA A 144 -8.55 -14.45 5.58
N ALA A 145 -9.49 -15.09 6.27
CA ALA A 145 -10.90 -14.67 6.32
C ALA A 145 -11.21 -13.77 7.53
N GLY A 146 -10.18 -13.37 8.29
CA GLY A 146 -10.29 -12.53 9.49
C GLY A 146 -10.61 -13.30 10.78
N PHE A 147 -10.53 -14.63 10.77
CA PHE A 147 -10.70 -15.43 11.98
C PHE A 147 -9.33 -15.70 12.61
N TYR A 148 -8.93 -14.85 13.54
CA TYR A 148 -7.77 -15.06 14.37
C TYR A 148 -8.18 -15.92 15.56
N ASP A 149 -7.41 -16.96 15.87
CA ASP A 149 -7.64 -17.74 17.07
C ASP A 149 -7.10 -16.90 18.26
N ASP A 150 -7.99 -16.13 18.90
CA ASP A 150 -7.67 -15.25 20.05
C ASP A 150 -7.08 -15.99 21.27
N ASP A 151 -6.94 -17.32 21.20
CA ASP A 151 -6.48 -18.19 22.28
C ASP A 151 -4.95 -18.23 22.47
N GLU A 152 -4.15 -17.54 21.63
CA GLU A 152 -2.71 -17.31 21.89
C GLU A 152 -2.44 -16.02 22.70
N SER A 153 -3.42 -15.54 23.47
CA SER A 153 -3.14 -14.81 24.71
C SER A 153 -2.45 -15.74 25.73
N GLU A 154 -1.27 -16.27 25.40
CA GLU A 154 -0.40 -16.96 26.33
C GLU A 154 0.03 -15.98 27.43
N GLY A 155 -0.70 -16.03 28.55
CA GLY A 155 -0.18 -15.88 29.91
C GLY A 155 0.66 -14.64 30.24
N ASP A 156 0.03 -13.69 30.93
CA ASP A 156 0.45 -13.14 32.22
C ASP A 156 0.05 -11.66 32.31
N ASP A 157 -1.24 -11.39 32.49
CA ASP A 157 -1.68 -10.20 33.22
C ASP A 157 -3.06 -10.51 33.82
N ASP A 158 -3.06 -10.90 35.10
CA ASP A 158 -4.21 -11.08 36.00
C ASP A 158 -5.01 -9.76 36.14
N PHE A 159 -5.64 -9.29 35.07
CA PHE A 159 -6.71 -8.29 35.17
C PHE A 159 -8.03 -9.03 35.33
N ASP A 160 -8.35 -9.33 36.60
CA ASP A 160 -9.70 -9.66 37.07
C ASP A 160 -10.66 -8.51 36.69
N LEU A 161 -11.22 -8.58 35.48
CA LEU A 161 -12.38 -7.79 35.07
C LEU A 161 -13.57 -8.73 35.01
N ASP A 162 -14.32 -8.76 36.12
CA ASP A 162 -15.66 -9.33 36.27
C ASP A 162 -16.67 -8.57 35.37
N ASP A 163 -16.53 -8.63 34.04
CA ASP A 163 -17.56 -8.20 33.09
C ASP A 163 -18.07 -9.45 32.34
N ASP A 164 -18.94 -10.18 33.03
CA ASP A 164 -19.88 -11.14 32.43
C ASP A 164 -20.85 -10.38 31.51
N ASP A 165 -21.20 -11.02 30.40
CA ASP A 165 -22.26 -10.67 29.45
C ASP A 165 -21.88 -9.63 28.37
N ASP A 166 -21.19 -10.08 27.32
CA ASP A 166 -21.62 -9.95 25.91
C ASP A 166 -20.51 -10.44 24.95
N LEU A 167 -20.19 -11.75 25.00
CA LEU A 167 -19.50 -12.42 23.88
C LEU A 167 -20.49 -12.56 22.71
N GLU A 168 -20.89 -11.43 22.11
CA GLU A 168 -21.60 -11.41 20.85
C GLU A 168 -20.68 -11.98 19.77
N ASP A 169 -20.94 -13.25 19.41
CA ASP A 169 -20.67 -13.90 18.13
C ASP A 169 -19.53 -13.25 17.32
N GLY A 170 -18.28 -13.62 17.62
CA GLY A 170 -17.01 -13.16 17.01
C GLY A 170 -17.21 -12.40 15.71
N GLY A 171 -17.57 -11.12 15.86
CA GLY A 171 -18.15 -10.33 14.80
C GLY A 171 -17.11 -10.17 13.73
N ARG A 172 -17.35 -10.77 12.57
CA ARG A 172 -16.57 -10.50 11.38
C ARG A 172 -16.58 -8.98 11.21
N ASP A 173 -15.44 -8.33 11.40
CA ASP A 173 -15.31 -6.89 11.15
C ASP A 173 -15.88 -6.64 9.74
N GLU A 174 -16.93 -5.81 9.67
CA GLU A 174 -17.53 -5.45 8.38
C GLU A 174 -16.41 -4.82 7.55
N MET A 175 -15.93 -5.57 6.55
CA MET A 175 -14.89 -5.08 5.65
C MET A 175 -15.43 -3.82 4.98
N ASP A 176 -14.77 -2.69 5.24
CA ASP A 176 -15.08 -1.44 4.57
C ASP A 176 -14.98 -1.63 3.05
N ASP A 177 -15.72 -0.83 2.29
CA ASP A 177 -15.68 -0.78 0.82
C ASP A 177 -14.30 -0.36 0.29
N GLU A 178 -13.38 0.06 1.16
CA GLU A 178 -12.00 0.44 0.84
C GLU A 178 -10.97 -0.65 1.16
N THR A 179 -11.32 -1.67 1.95
CA THR A 179 -10.35 -2.71 2.32
C THR A 179 -10.04 -3.61 1.13
N THR A 180 -8.76 -3.71 0.79
CA THR A 180 -8.24 -4.60 -0.24
C THR A 180 -8.47 -6.06 0.13
N ARG A 181 -8.77 -6.90 -0.86
CA ARG A 181 -9.12 -8.30 -0.65
C ARG A 181 -8.74 -9.19 -1.84
N ALA A 182 -8.58 -10.47 -1.59
CA ALA A 182 -8.49 -11.51 -2.61
C ALA A 182 -9.88 -12.09 -2.97
N TRP A 183 -10.10 -12.35 -4.25
CA TRP A 183 -11.35 -12.92 -4.76
C TRP A 183 -11.21 -14.40 -5.14
N VAL A 184 -11.86 -15.28 -4.39
CA VAL A 184 -11.84 -16.73 -4.65
C VAL A 184 -13.15 -17.18 -5.32
N THR A 185 -13.06 -17.96 -6.39
CA THR A 185 -14.21 -18.60 -7.04
C THR A 185 -14.10 -20.12 -7.02
N LEU A 186 -15.17 -20.80 -6.61
CA LEU A 186 -15.29 -22.25 -6.60
C LEU A 186 -16.36 -22.68 -7.61
N ILE A 187 -15.99 -23.54 -8.56
CA ILE A 187 -16.87 -24.06 -9.61
C ILE A 187 -16.91 -25.59 -9.47
N ASN A 188 -18.03 -26.10 -8.96
CA ASN A 188 -18.16 -27.53 -8.72
C ASN A 188 -18.32 -28.35 -10.02
N GLU A 189 -18.34 -29.68 -9.91
CA GLU A 189 -18.48 -30.58 -11.07
C GLU A 189 -19.77 -30.39 -11.89
N GLN A 190 -20.80 -29.77 -11.29
CA GLN A 190 -22.06 -29.42 -11.96
C GLN A 190 -22.05 -28.00 -12.56
N GLY A 191 -20.95 -27.27 -12.45
CA GLY A 191 -20.82 -25.88 -12.92
C GLY A 191 -21.48 -24.86 -12.00
N VAL A 192 -21.83 -25.22 -10.76
CA VAL A 192 -22.35 -24.26 -9.78
C VAL A 192 -21.19 -23.43 -9.24
N VAL A 193 -21.34 -22.11 -9.36
CA VAL A 193 -20.34 -21.11 -8.98
C VAL A 193 -20.64 -20.56 -7.58
N ARG A 194 -19.60 -20.42 -6.76
CA ARG A 194 -19.65 -19.77 -5.44
C ARG A 194 -18.42 -18.91 -5.22
N HIS A 195 -18.60 -17.73 -4.63
CA HIS A 195 -17.49 -16.80 -4.35
C HIS A 195 -17.16 -16.74 -2.86
N ARG A 196 -15.89 -16.47 -2.56
CA ARG A 196 -15.38 -16.11 -1.22
C ARG A 196 -14.50 -14.86 -1.34
N GLN A 197 -14.39 -14.16 -0.23
CA GLN A 197 -13.49 -13.03 -0.06
C GLN A 197 -12.56 -13.35 1.10
N LEU A 198 -11.27 -13.13 0.88
CA LEU A 198 -10.19 -13.24 1.86
C LEU A 198 -9.42 -11.92 1.85
N ASP A 199 -8.65 -11.59 2.86
CA ASP A 199 -7.74 -10.44 2.84
C ASP A 199 -6.65 -10.66 1.79
N GLU A 200 -6.07 -11.87 1.75
CA GLU A 200 -5.08 -12.32 0.77
C GLU A 200 -5.26 -13.84 0.52
N ILE A 201 -4.74 -14.38 -0.60
CA ILE A 201 -4.68 -15.83 -0.82
C ILE A 201 -3.66 -16.45 0.14
N SER A 202 -4.17 -17.31 1.02
CA SER A 202 -3.41 -17.94 2.10
C SER A 202 -2.39 -18.97 1.64
N GLN A 203 -1.39 -19.22 2.50
CA GLN A 203 -0.29 -20.16 2.22
C GLN A 203 -0.78 -21.59 1.98
N ASP A 204 -1.77 -22.06 2.74
CA ASP A 204 -2.35 -23.40 2.61
C ASP A 204 -3.07 -23.62 1.26
N ILE A 205 -3.66 -22.57 0.67
CA ILE A 205 -4.15 -22.58 -0.71
C ILE A 205 -2.98 -22.74 -1.66
N ILE A 206 -1.93 -21.91 -1.55
CA ILE A 206 -0.75 -21.97 -2.43
C ILE A 206 -0.08 -23.36 -2.34
N ARG A 207 0.06 -23.92 -1.14
CA ARG A 207 0.66 -25.25 -0.91
C ARG A 207 -0.21 -26.42 -1.36
N GLY A 208 -1.45 -26.18 -1.76
CA GLY A 208 -2.37 -27.21 -2.24
C GLY A 208 -2.92 -28.12 -1.14
N GLU A 209 -3.09 -27.57 0.06
CA GLU A 209 -3.59 -28.33 1.20
C GLU A 209 -5.08 -28.62 1.08
N LYS A 210 -5.46 -29.88 1.33
CA LYS A 210 -6.88 -30.30 1.26
C LYS A 210 -7.75 -29.62 2.31
N ALA A 211 -7.16 -29.19 3.42
CA ALA A 211 -7.87 -28.47 4.48
C ALA A 211 -8.35 -27.10 3.99
N ALA A 212 -7.53 -26.40 3.20
CA ALA A 212 -7.85 -25.08 2.64
C ALA A 212 -9.18 -25.09 1.85
N ILE A 213 -9.39 -26.08 0.97
CA ILE A 213 -10.66 -26.19 0.21
C ILE A 213 -11.87 -26.45 1.11
N ARG A 214 -11.71 -27.24 2.18
CA ARG A 214 -12.81 -27.49 3.13
C ARG A 214 -13.16 -26.21 3.85
N GLN A 215 -12.17 -25.48 4.34
CA GLN A 215 -12.36 -24.17 4.99
C GLN A 215 -13.05 -23.18 4.02
N LEU A 216 -12.59 -23.08 2.77
CA LEU A 216 -13.25 -22.25 1.75
C LEU A 216 -14.71 -22.65 1.53
N ILE A 217 -15.05 -23.94 1.54
CA ILE A 217 -16.45 -24.40 1.38
C ILE A 217 -17.30 -24.03 2.60
N GLU A 218 -16.72 -24.14 3.81
CA GLU A 218 -17.35 -23.81 5.09
C GLU A 218 -17.59 -22.31 5.26
N LEU A 219 -16.72 -21.47 4.69
CA LEU A 219 -16.98 -20.04 4.59
C LEU A 219 -18.33 -19.80 3.88
N GLY A 220 -19.08 -18.82 4.36
CA GLY A 220 -20.32 -18.36 3.72
C GLY A 220 -20.08 -17.90 2.28
N ALA A 221 -21.12 -17.92 1.45
CA ALA A 221 -21.04 -17.28 0.13
C ALA A 221 -20.83 -15.77 0.30
N GLY A 222 -19.82 -15.23 -0.37
CA GLY A 222 -19.61 -13.79 -0.49
C GLY A 222 -20.16 -13.25 -1.81
N ASP A 223 -20.42 -11.95 -1.83
CA ASP A 223 -20.70 -11.23 -3.07
C ASP A 223 -19.42 -11.08 -3.90
N VAL A 224 -19.56 -10.72 -5.18
CA VAL A 224 -18.39 -10.41 -6.03
C VAL A 224 -17.91 -8.99 -5.70
N PRO A 225 -16.68 -8.83 -5.22
CA PRO A 225 -16.15 -7.51 -4.88
C PRO A 225 -15.90 -6.66 -6.13
N ALA A 226 -15.98 -5.34 -5.99
CA ALA A 226 -15.58 -4.42 -7.06
C ALA A 226 -14.08 -4.53 -7.33
N GLU A 227 -13.65 -4.48 -8.59
CA GLU A 227 -12.22 -4.62 -8.96
C GLU A 227 -11.32 -3.59 -8.26
N ALA A 228 -11.86 -2.43 -7.87
CA ALA A 228 -11.14 -1.37 -7.14
C ALA A 228 -10.56 -1.77 -5.79
N VAL A 229 -11.01 -2.88 -5.21
CA VAL A 229 -10.49 -3.42 -3.96
C VAL A 229 -9.93 -4.82 -4.11
N VAL A 230 -9.83 -5.36 -5.33
CA VAL A 230 -9.31 -6.72 -5.54
C VAL A 230 -7.85 -6.66 -5.94
N THR A 231 -6.99 -7.19 -5.09
CA THR A 231 -5.54 -7.22 -5.30
C THR A 231 -5.10 -8.47 -6.07
N GLU A 232 -5.78 -9.59 -5.81
CA GLU A 232 -5.55 -10.86 -6.48
C GLU A 232 -6.82 -11.72 -6.52
N GLY A 233 -6.82 -12.74 -7.36
CA GLY A 233 -7.93 -13.65 -7.48
C GLY A 233 -7.52 -15.03 -7.97
N ILE A 234 -8.28 -16.02 -7.53
CA ILE A 234 -8.08 -17.42 -7.88
C ILE A 234 -9.43 -18.07 -8.14
N TRP A 235 -9.50 -18.96 -9.13
CA TRP A 235 -10.66 -19.80 -9.31
C TRP A 235 -10.28 -21.28 -9.45
N PHE A 236 -11.16 -22.13 -8.92
CA PHE A 236 -11.05 -23.59 -8.98
C PHE A 236 -12.20 -24.16 -9.80
N ASP A 237 -11.90 -24.79 -10.94
CA ASP A 237 -12.86 -25.64 -11.66
C ASP A 237 -12.60 -27.11 -11.31
N PHE A 238 -13.41 -27.64 -10.38
CA PHE A 238 -13.27 -29.01 -9.90
C PHE A 238 -13.64 -30.05 -10.96
N GLY A 239 -14.51 -29.71 -11.91
CA GLY A 239 -14.91 -30.61 -12.98
C GLY A 239 -13.81 -30.81 -14.02
N ARG A 240 -13.05 -29.75 -14.31
CA ARG A 240 -11.94 -29.78 -15.27
C ARG A 240 -10.57 -30.00 -14.63
N ARG A 241 -10.47 -29.81 -13.31
CA ARG A 241 -9.21 -29.74 -12.57
C ARG A 241 -8.31 -28.61 -13.08
N GLU A 242 -8.92 -27.46 -13.31
CA GLU A 242 -8.25 -26.23 -13.73
C GLU A 242 -8.21 -25.23 -12.58
N ILE A 243 -7.08 -24.53 -12.44
CA ILE A 243 -6.93 -23.35 -11.57
C ILE A 243 -6.53 -22.19 -12.46
N GLY A 244 -7.25 -21.08 -12.35
CA GLY A 244 -6.75 -19.80 -12.84
C GLY A 244 -6.35 -18.91 -11.70
N TYR A 245 -5.24 -18.22 -11.86
CA TYR A 245 -4.67 -17.34 -10.85
C TYR A 245 -4.20 -16.03 -11.49
N TRP A 246 -4.41 -14.93 -10.78
CA TRP A 246 -3.98 -13.59 -11.18
C TRP A 246 -3.87 -12.69 -9.97
N GLY A 247 -3.23 -11.55 -10.15
CA GLY A 247 -3.15 -10.51 -9.15
C GLY A 247 -2.07 -9.51 -9.49
N ASN A 248 -1.64 -8.78 -8.46
CA ASN A 248 -0.47 -7.92 -8.53
C ASN A 248 0.84 -8.73 -8.69
N ILE A 249 1.97 -8.04 -8.63
CA ILE A 249 3.30 -8.65 -8.76
C ILE A 249 3.59 -9.66 -7.63
N ALA A 250 3.17 -9.38 -6.39
CA ALA A 250 3.37 -10.31 -5.28
C ALA A 250 2.67 -11.65 -5.54
N ALA A 251 1.45 -11.61 -6.08
CA ALA A 251 0.74 -12.81 -6.53
C ALA A 251 1.50 -13.58 -7.62
N ARG A 252 2.21 -12.90 -8.53
CA ARG A 252 2.99 -13.56 -9.59
C ARG A 252 4.11 -14.44 -9.00
N ARG A 253 4.73 -14.04 -7.87
CA ARG A 253 5.79 -14.81 -7.19
C ARG A 253 5.27 -16.18 -6.72
N THR A 254 4.06 -16.23 -6.20
CA THR A 254 3.49 -17.47 -5.64
C THR A 254 2.98 -18.47 -6.69
N LEU A 255 3.03 -18.14 -7.98
CA LEU A 255 2.55 -19.01 -9.07
C LEU A 255 3.30 -20.35 -9.14
N GLU A 256 4.62 -20.36 -8.99
CA GLU A 256 5.41 -21.59 -9.01
C GLU A 256 5.22 -22.46 -7.76
N PRO A 257 5.24 -21.90 -6.53
CA PRO A 257 4.73 -22.59 -5.35
C PRO A 257 3.33 -23.20 -5.55
N LEU A 258 2.38 -22.45 -6.13
CA LEU A 258 1.01 -22.91 -6.43
C LEU A 258 1.02 -24.13 -7.36
N ARG A 259 1.80 -24.08 -8.46
CA ARG A 259 1.99 -25.20 -9.39
C ARG A 259 2.54 -26.45 -8.73
N ARG A 260 3.48 -26.30 -7.80
CA ARG A 260 4.05 -27.42 -7.04
C ARG A 260 3.07 -28.02 -6.04
N GLY A 261 2.25 -27.19 -5.39
CA GLY A 261 1.24 -27.62 -4.43
C GLY A 261 0.09 -28.40 -5.07
N TRP A 262 -0.40 -27.93 -6.21
CA TRP A 262 -1.57 -28.50 -6.91
C TRP A 262 -1.20 -29.49 -8.02
N ARG A 263 -0.39 -30.50 -7.71
CA ARG A 263 0.06 -31.47 -8.72
C ARG A 263 -1.11 -32.17 -9.44
N GLY A 264 -1.03 -32.16 -10.77
CA GLY A 264 -2.04 -32.78 -11.64
C GLY A 264 -3.30 -31.94 -11.83
N TRP A 265 -3.28 -30.67 -11.44
CA TRP A 265 -4.19 -29.64 -11.93
C TRP A 265 -3.52 -28.87 -13.07
N ASP A 266 -4.33 -28.33 -13.98
CA ASP A 266 -3.85 -27.38 -14.99
C ASP A 266 -3.93 -25.97 -14.41
N ILE A 267 -2.78 -25.32 -14.23
CA ILE A 267 -2.70 -24.00 -13.58
C ILE A 267 -2.25 -22.96 -14.59
N THR A 268 -3.14 -22.00 -14.84
CA THR A 268 -2.93 -20.91 -15.79
C THR A 268 -2.85 -19.58 -15.08
N TRP A 269 -1.88 -18.76 -15.49
CA TRP A 269 -1.90 -17.34 -15.12
C TRP A 269 -2.86 -16.60 -16.04
N SER A 270 -3.68 -15.74 -15.47
CA SER A 270 -4.74 -15.03 -16.16
C SER A 270 -4.35 -13.57 -16.42
N GLU A 271 -3.93 -13.27 -17.66
CA GLU A 271 -3.38 -11.96 -18.03
C GLU A 271 -4.42 -10.82 -18.02
N GLU A 272 -5.72 -11.10 -18.19
CA GLU A 272 -6.80 -10.10 -18.02
C GLU A 272 -7.45 -10.16 -16.63
N GLY A 273 -6.81 -10.88 -15.70
CA GLY A 273 -7.12 -10.93 -14.27
C GLY A 273 -8.61 -11.01 -13.93
N TYR A 274 -9.13 -9.96 -13.29
CA TYR A 274 -10.52 -9.84 -12.85
C TYR A 274 -11.53 -10.11 -13.99
N SER A 275 -11.25 -9.64 -15.21
CA SER A 275 -12.13 -9.81 -16.36
C SER A 275 -12.24 -11.28 -16.82
N ASP A 276 -11.13 -12.02 -16.73
CA ASP A 276 -11.10 -13.44 -17.04
C ASP A 276 -11.84 -14.25 -15.96
N GLN A 277 -11.63 -13.94 -14.68
CA GLN A 277 -12.37 -14.58 -13.59
C GLN A 277 -13.88 -14.30 -13.68
N CYS A 278 -14.30 -13.10 -14.09
CA CYS A 278 -15.71 -12.81 -14.43
C CYS A 278 -16.21 -13.67 -15.59
N ARG A 279 -15.40 -13.90 -16.63
CA ARG A 279 -15.82 -14.73 -17.77
C ARG A 279 -16.04 -16.19 -17.38
N VAL A 280 -15.18 -16.74 -16.51
CA VAL A 280 -15.26 -18.13 -16.07
C VAL A 280 -16.36 -18.35 -15.03
N SER A 281 -16.56 -17.40 -14.11
CA SER A 281 -17.62 -17.46 -13.10
C SER A 281 -19.01 -17.12 -13.62
N GLY A 282 -19.12 -16.57 -14.83
CA GLY A 282 -20.34 -15.96 -15.35
C GLY A 282 -20.48 -14.49 -14.90
N PRO A 283 -21.50 -13.77 -15.40
CA PRO A 283 -21.61 -12.33 -15.17
C PRO A 283 -21.99 -12.03 -13.71
N SER A 284 -20.99 -11.64 -12.91
CA SER A 284 -21.19 -11.25 -11.52
C SER A 284 -20.37 -10.01 -11.09
N GLY A 285 -19.28 -9.67 -11.79
CA GLY A 285 -18.45 -8.49 -11.51
C GLY A 285 -18.52 -7.41 -12.59
N ILE A 286 -18.10 -6.19 -12.25
CA ILE A 286 -17.97 -5.06 -13.19
C ILE A 286 -16.48 -4.69 -13.25
N PRO A 287 -15.78 -5.01 -14.35
CA PRO A 287 -14.39 -4.63 -14.49
C PRO A 287 -14.20 -3.11 -14.44
N MET A 288 -13.14 -2.69 -13.77
CA MET A 288 -12.70 -1.31 -13.68
C MET A 288 -12.19 -0.82 -15.04
N ARG A 289 -12.61 0.39 -15.39
CA ARG A 289 -12.15 1.07 -16.60
C ARG A 289 -10.77 1.68 -16.38
N ASP A 290 -10.01 1.84 -17.46
CA ASP A 290 -8.68 2.44 -17.44
C ASP A 290 -8.69 3.84 -16.82
N ALA A 291 -9.75 4.63 -17.06
CA ALA A 291 -9.90 5.95 -16.49
C ALA A 291 -10.04 5.94 -14.95
N GLU A 292 -10.71 4.92 -14.40
CA GLU A 292 -10.87 4.74 -12.96
C GLU A 292 -9.55 4.28 -12.32
N ALA A 293 -8.81 3.40 -12.99
CA ALA A 293 -7.49 2.96 -12.56
C ALA A 293 -6.47 4.13 -12.57
N LEU A 294 -6.46 4.92 -13.65
CA LEU A 294 -5.58 6.08 -13.78
C LEU A 294 -5.95 7.21 -12.83
N ALA A 295 -7.21 7.33 -12.40
CA ALA A 295 -7.63 8.34 -11.43
C ALA A 295 -6.93 8.18 -10.08
N LYS A 296 -6.59 6.95 -9.69
CA LYS A 296 -5.80 6.67 -8.47
C LYS A 296 -4.35 7.17 -8.55
N LEU A 297 -3.78 7.19 -9.76
CA LEU A 297 -2.37 7.55 -9.99
C LEU A 297 -2.19 9.03 -10.33
N THR A 298 -3.14 9.60 -11.08
CA THR A 298 -3.03 10.93 -11.70
C THR A 298 -2.74 12.06 -10.71
N PRO A 299 -3.39 12.14 -9.53
CA PRO A 299 -3.10 13.20 -8.57
C PRO A 299 -1.64 13.12 -8.07
N LYS A 300 -1.11 11.91 -7.87
CA LYS A 300 0.28 11.67 -7.47
C LYS A 300 1.25 12.06 -8.60
N ILE A 301 0.95 11.67 -9.85
CA ILE A 301 1.75 12.03 -11.04
C ILE A 301 1.83 13.55 -11.22
N LEU A 302 0.69 14.24 -11.13
CA LEU A 302 0.57 15.68 -11.34
C LEU A 302 1.14 16.51 -10.19
N SER A 303 1.33 15.93 -9.01
CA SER A 303 1.98 16.65 -7.92
C SER A 303 3.44 16.98 -8.25
N THR A 304 3.81 18.23 -7.94
CA THR A 304 5.18 18.76 -7.99
C THR A 304 5.74 19.03 -6.61
N LYS A 305 5.01 18.70 -5.53
CA LYS A 305 5.47 18.99 -4.17
C LYS A 305 6.44 17.89 -3.73
N ARG A 306 7.47 18.27 -2.97
CA ARG A 306 8.26 17.28 -2.24
C ARG A 306 7.39 16.78 -1.10
N ILE A 307 7.41 15.47 -0.83
CA ILE A 307 6.74 14.94 0.35
C ILE A 307 7.34 15.64 1.56
N ASP A 308 6.56 16.52 2.16
CA ASP A 308 6.91 17.13 3.42
C ASP A 308 6.28 16.28 4.52
N LEU A 309 7.11 15.49 5.20
CA LEU A 309 6.66 14.68 6.33
C LEU A 309 5.98 15.55 7.41
N GLY A 310 6.38 16.83 7.52
CA GLY A 310 5.73 17.81 8.38
C GLY A 310 4.27 18.06 7.98
N SER A 311 3.99 18.10 6.67
CA SER A 311 2.64 18.28 6.12
C SER A 311 1.80 17.00 6.24
N VAL A 312 2.37 15.84 5.92
CA VAL A 312 1.72 14.52 6.12
C VAL A 312 1.37 14.32 7.61
N LEU A 313 2.32 14.54 8.50
CA LEU A 313 2.10 14.45 9.95
C LEU A 313 1.22 15.56 10.50
N ALA A 314 1.16 16.75 9.90
CA ALA A 314 0.18 17.76 10.28
C ALA A 314 -1.25 17.31 9.95
N MET A 315 -1.43 16.58 8.84
CA MET A 315 -2.72 16.01 8.47
C MET A 315 -3.10 14.82 9.36
N PHE A 316 -2.19 13.86 9.56
CA PHE A 316 -2.41 12.76 10.52
C PHE A 316 -2.60 13.32 11.92
N GLY A 317 -1.82 14.33 12.30
CA GLY A 317 -2.01 15.10 13.51
C GLY A 317 -3.38 15.75 13.58
N GLY A 318 -3.99 16.15 12.47
CA GLY A 318 -5.38 16.63 12.40
C GLY A 318 -6.41 15.53 12.69
N LYS A 319 -6.30 14.36 12.05
CA LYS A 319 -7.18 13.20 12.31
C LYS A 319 -6.97 12.65 13.72
N VAL A 320 -5.73 12.38 14.13
CA VAL A 320 -5.35 11.98 15.49
C VAL A 320 -5.78 13.03 16.51
N LYS A 321 -5.69 14.34 16.21
CA LYS A 321 -6.21 15.38 17.11
C LYS A 321 -7.73 15.35 17.18
N LYS A 322 -8.45 15.10 16.09
CA LYS A 322 -9.92 14.91 16.14
C LYS A 322 -10.27 13.71 17.01
N THR A 323 -9.60 12.56 16.83
CA THR A 323 -9.82 11.35 17.62
C THR A 323 -9.43 11.56 19.09
N ALA A 324 -8.26 12.14 19.36
CA ALA A 324 -7.79 12.47 20.70
C ALA A 324 -8.69 13.50 21.38
N VAL A 325 -9.23 14.49 20.66
CA VAL A 325 -10.21 15.45 21.21
C VAL A 325 -11.53 14.74 21.53
N LYS A 326 -12.01 13.82 20.68
CA LYS A 326 -13.20 12.99 20.98
C LYS A 326 -12.97 12.13 22.23
N ALA A 327 -11.84 11.42 22.30
CA ALA A 327 -11.47 10.58 23.43
C ALA A 327 -11.31 11.41 24.73
N THR A 328 -10.64 12.56 24.64
CA THR A 328 -10.48 13.50 25.78
C THR A 328 -11.83 14.07 26.21
N GLY A 329 -12.74 14.37 25.28
CA GLY A 329 -14.10 14.80 25.56
C GLY A 329 -14.89 13.72 26.31
N CYS A 330 -14.84 12.48 25.82
CA CYS A 330 -15.46 11.32 26.47
C CYS A 330 -14.93 11.12 27.89
N LEU A 331 -13.59 11.09 28.05
CA LEU A 331 -12.93 10.98 29.35
C LEU A 331 -13.34 12.12 30.30
N THR A 332 -13.44 13.35 29.79
CA THR A 332 -13.87 14.51 30.60
C THR A 332 -15.31 14.33 31.08
N VAL A 333 -16.21 13.84 30.23
CA VAL A 333 -17.60 13.54 30.60
C VAL A 333 -17.64 12.45 31.68
N ILE A 334 -16.92 11.35 31.50
CA ILE A 334 -16.81 10.26 32.47
C ILE A 334 -16.31 10.77 33.83
N LEU A 335 -15.29 11.63 33.84
CA LEU A 335 -14.77 12.23 35.08
C LEU A 335 -15.75 13.21 35.74
N CYS A 336 -16.60 13.88 34.96
CA CYS A 336 -17.52 14.90 35.45
C CYS A 336 -18.85 14.31 35.96
N ILE A 337 -19.30 13.16 35.44
CA ILE A 337 -20.56 12.51 35.84
C ILE A 337 -20.63 12.22 37.36
N PRO A 338 -19.63 11.58 37.99
CA PRO A 338 -19.66 11.32 39.44
C PRO A 338 -19.74 12.60 40.28
N VAL A 339 -19.05 13.67 39.85
CA VAL A 339 -19.06 14.97 40.53
C VAL A 339 -20.43 15.63 40.45
N LEU A 340 -21.08 15.54 39.28
CA LEU A 340 -22.43 16.04 39.05
C LEU A 340 -23.45 15.28 39.90
N LEU A 341 -23.40 13.95 39.90
CA LEU A 341 -24.30 13.10 40.70
C LEU A 341 -24.14 13.39 42.19
N PHE A 342 -22.90 13.51 42.69
CA PHE A 342 -22.64 13.89 44.08
C PHE A 342 -23.20 15.27 44.42
N GLY A 343 -23.00 16.26 43.54
CA GLY A 343 -23.54 17.61 43.70
C GLY A 343 -25.06 17.63 43.79
N LEU A 344 -25.74 16.82 42.97
CA LEU A 344 -27.19 16.67 42.94
C LEU A 344 -27.70 16.03 44.24
N ILE A 345 -27.10 14.91 44.66
CA ILE A 345 -27.50 14.16 45.86
C ILE A 345 -27.26 14.99 47.14
N ALA A 346 -26.14 15.70 47.22
CA ALA A 346 -25.76 16.48 48.39
C ALA A 346 -26.39 17.90 48.44
N GLY A 347 -27.12 18.32 47.40
CA GLY A 347 -27.67 19.67 47.29
C GLY A 347 -26.64 20.79 47.14
N LYS A 348 -25.41 20.47 46.72
CA LYS A 348 -24.26 21.40 46.60
C LYS A 348 -23.88 21.68 45.15
N MET A 349 -24.86 22.01 44.32
CA MET A 349 -24.66 22.21 42.86
C MET A 349 -23.59 23.26 42.51
N GLN A 350 -23.48 24.34 43.28
CA GLN A 350 -22.47 25.39 43.03
C GLN A 350 -21.03 24.86 43.18
N ALA A 351 -20.79 24.02 44.19
CA ALA A 351 -19.48 23.41 44.41
C ALA A 351 -19.14 22.40 43.30
N ALA A 352 -20.11 21.58 42.89
CA ALA A 352 -19.94 20.61 41.80
C ALA A 352 -19.59 21.30 40.47
N MET A 353 -20.26 22.40 40.13
CA MET A 353 -19.96 23.16 38.92
C MET A 353 -18.55 23.77 38.92
N ILE A 354 -18.09 24.28 40.07
CA ILE A 354 -16.72 24.79 40.22
C ILE A 354 -15.71 23.65 40.02
N THR A 355 -15.95 22.48 40.62
CA THR A 355 -15.08 21.31 40.45
C THR A 355 -15.02 20.84 38.99
N ILE A 356 -16.16 20.76 38.30
CA ILE A 356 -16.22 20.41 36.87
C ILE A 356 -15.41 21.39 36.03
N LEU A 357 -15.56 22.70 36.28
CA LEU A 357 -14.77 23.72 35.57
C LEU A 357 -13.26 23.52 35.78
N ILE A 358 -12.84 23.22 37.01
CA ILE A 358 -11.43 22.95 37.34
C ILE A 358 -10.93 21.71 36.60
N VAL A 359 -11.72 20.62 36.57
CA VAL A 359 -11.37 19.39 35.85
C VAL A 359 -11.22 19.67 34.35
N CYS A 360 -12.18 20.37 33.73
CA CYS A 360 -12.11 20.73 32.31
C CYS A 360 -10.86 21.56 31.99
N VAL A 361 -10.53 22.55 32.84
CA VAL A 361 -9.34 23.39 32.67
C VAL A 361 -8.06 22.55 32.84
N ALA A 362 -8.01 21.66 33.82
CA ALA A 362 -6.86 20.79 34.06
C ALA A 362 -6.61 19.84 32.89
N VAL A 363 -7.66 19.19 32.38
CA VAL A 363 -7.58 18.30 31.20
C VAL A 363 -7.09 19.09 29.98
N ALA A 364 -7.63 20.30 29.74
CA ALA A 364 -7.20 21.15 28.63
C ALA A 364 -5.71 21.55 28.73
N ILE A 365 -5.22 21.86 29.94
CA ILE A 365 -3.81 22.17 30.19
C ILE A 365 -2.93 20.94 29.93
N VAL A 366 -3.29 19.77 30.47
CA VAL A 366 -2.53 18.52 30.29
C VAL A 366 -2.45 18.17 28.80
N PHE A 367 -3.57 18.24 28.07
CA PHE A 367 -3.61 18.01 26.64
C PHE A 367 -2.65 18.96 25.88
N LYS A 368 -2.66 20.26 26.22
CA LYS A 368 -1.75 21.25 25.62
C LYS A 368 -0.27 20.99 25.95
N LEU A 369 0.03 20.48 27.14
CA LEU A 369 1.39 20.10 27.52
C LEU A 369 1.88 18.88 26.74
N ILE A 370 1.02 17.87 26.55
CA ILE A 370 1.33 16.70 25.71
C ILE A 370 1.56 17.13 24.26
N GLU A 371 0.68 17.96 23.70
CA GLU A 371 0.81 18.52 22.34
C GLU A 371 2.17 19.23 22.16
N ARG A 372 2.54 20.09 23.12
CA ARG A 372 3.80 20.84 23.08
C ARG A 372 5.01 19.93 23.23
N LYS A 373 4.94 18.91 24.10
CA LYS A 373 6.03 17.94 24.30
C LYS A 373 6.25 17.08 23.06
N PHE A 374 5.17 16.66 22.39
CA PHE A 374 5.24 15.90 21.14
C PHE A 374 5.83 16.75 20.01
N LYS A 375 5.35 17.99 19.81
CA LYS A 375 5.92 18.94 18.84
C LYS A 375 7.41 19.20 19.07
N ARG A 376 7.82 19.37 20.34
CA ARG A 376 9.22 19.59 20.68
C ARG A 376 10.07 18.33 20.42
N LYS A 377 9.62 17.15 20.85
CA LYS A 377 10.32 15.88 20.55
C LYS A 377 10.45 15.64 19.05
N PHE A 378 9.46 16.06 18.26
CA PHE A 378 9.49 15.91 16.82
C PHE A 378 10.51 16.85 16.17
N ASN A 379 10.45 18.15 16.50
CA ASN A 379 11.38 19.15 15.97
C ASN A 379 12.83 18.92 16.41
N ASP A 380 13.03 18.56 17.68
CA ASP A 380 14.37 18.30 18.25
C ASP A 380 14.85 16.86 17.95
N GLY A 381 13.97 16.00 17.41
CA GLY A 381 14.28 14.61 17.08
C GLY A 381 15.03 14.46 15.76
N PRO A 382 15.59 13.27 15.46
CA PRO A 382 16.29 13.02 14.21
C PRO A 382 15.44 13.36 12.98
N ILE A 383 14.12 13.09 13.04
CA ILE A 383 13.18 13.43 11.96
C ILE A 383 13.14 14.94 11.69
N GLY A 384 13.05 15.78 12.74
CA GLY A 384 12.99 17.23 12.61
C GLY A 384 14.32 17.86 12.17
N MET A 385 15.45 17.34 12.66
CA MET A 385 16.77 17.83 12.25
C MET A 385 17.06 17.53 10.77
N HIS A 386 16.65 16.38 10.25
CA HIS A 386 16.83 16.03 8.84
C HIS A 386 15.89 16.81 7.91
N ALA A 387 14.65 17.10 8.33
CA ALA A 387 13.75 17.96 7.57
C ALA A 387 14.33 19.38 7.37
N GLY A 388 15.07 19.89 8.37
CA GLY A 388 15.80 21.17 8.26
C GLY A 388 16.93 21.14 7.24
N GLN A 389 17.72 20.06 7.21
CA GLN A 389 18.85 19.93 6.27
C GLN A 389 18.40 19.80 4.81
N GLN A 390 17.27 19.15 4.52
CA GLN A 390 16.74 19.04 3.15
C GLN A 390 16.28 20.38 2.55
N GLY A 391 15.88 21.35 3.39
CA GLY A 391 15.53 22.70 2.94
C GLY A 391 16.74 23.56 2.56
N GLU A 392 17.93 23.21 3.05
CA GLU A 392 19.17 23.96 2.78
C GLU A 392 19.92 23.43 1.53
N SER A 393 19.65 22.19 1.09
CA SER A 393 20.06 21.67 -0.22
C SER A 393 19.20 22.28 -1.34
N GLY A 394 19.35 23.58 -1.58
CA GLY A 394 18.55 24.35 -2.54
C GLY A 394 18.84 24.07 -4.03
N ALA A 395 19.43 22.93 -4.36
CA ALA A 395 19.89 22.64 -5.73
C ALA A 395 18.93 21.74 -6.53
N ARG A 396 18.23 20.79 -5.89
CA ARG A 396 17.44 19.78 -6.61
C ARG A 396 15.96 20.13 -6.71
N ALA A 397 15.38 19.92 -7.89
CA ALA A 397 13.94 19.94 -8.09
C ALA A 397 13.23 18.91 -7.19
N PRO A 398 12.01 19.20 -6.72
CA PRO A 398 11.27 18.29 -5.84
C PRO A 398 10.88 16.96 -6.50
N VAL A 399 10.79 16.95 -7.85
CA VAL A 399 10.38 15.83 -8.69
C VAL A 399 11.05 15.90 -10.05
N ALA A 400 11.09 14.76 -10.76
CA ALA A 400 11.36 14.75 -12.18
C ALA A 400 10.20 15.34 -13.01
N GLY A 401 10.54 15.79 -14.22
CA GLY A 401 9.60 16.34 -15.20
C GLY A 401 9.24 17.82 -14.99
N PRO A 402 8.22 18.32 -15.73
CA PRO A 402 7.83 19.73 -15.68
C PRO A 402 7.35 20.14 -14.28
N LEU A 403 7.84 21.29 -13.79
CA LEU A 403 7.43 21.85 -12.50
C LEU A 403 6.23 22.80 -12.62
N ASP A 404 5.98 23.35 -13.81
CA ASP A 404 4.76 24.13 -14.06
C ASP A 404 3.54 23.18 -14.15
N PRO A 405 2.48 23.40 -13.35
CA PRO A 405 1.31 22.51 -13.37
C PRO A 405 0.62 22.42 -14.73
N THR A 406 0.60 23.49 -15.51
CA THR A 406 -0.05 23.52 -16.83
C THR A 406 0.75 22.71 -17.84
N GLU A 407 2.08 22.89 -17.86
CA GLU A 407 2.98 22.10 -18.69
C GLU A 407 2.92 20.62 -18.31
N ARG A 408 2.96 20.30 -17.01
CA ARG A 408 2.89 18.92 -16.51
C ARG A 408 1.62 18.20 -16.93
N ARG A 409 0.46 18.87 -16.84
CA ARG A 409 -0.82 18.34 -17.35
C ARG A 409 -0.81 18.13 -18.86
N THR A 410 -0.25 19.09 -19.61
CA THR A 410 -0.14 18.99 -21.07
C THR A 410 0.73 17.80 -21.48
N ARG A 411 1.87 17.62 -20.82
CA ARG A 411 2.77 16.48 -21.05
C ARG A 411 2.13 15.15 -20.66
N LEU A 412 1.38 15.11 -19.55
CA LEU A 412 0.63 13.89 -19.18
C LEU A 412 -0.43 13.55 -20.22
N GLU A 413 -1.17 14.52 -20.74
CA GLU A 413 -2.14 14.31 -21.83
C GLU A 413 -1.45 13.76 -23.10
N GLU A 414 -0.28 14.29 -23.48
CA GLU A 414 0.51 13.77 -24.60
C GLU A 414 0.94 12.32 -24.37
N LEU A 415 1.37 11.98 -23.14
CA LEU A 415 1.76 10.61 -22.77
C LEU A 415 0.58 9.64 -22.76
N LEU A 416 -0.56 10.05 -22.20
CA LEU A 416 -1.81 9.27 -22.22
C LEU A 416 -2.23 8.97 -23.66
N LEU A 417 -2.20 9.97 -24.54
CA LEU A 417 -2.49 9.80 -25.95
C LEU A 417 -1.51 8.84 -26.63
N ALA A 418 -0.21 8.95 -26.33
CA ALA A 418 0.81 8.05 -26.87
C ALA A 418 0.64 6.59 -26.40
N ALA A 419 0.15 6.40 -25.17
CA ALA A 419 -0.18 5.09 -24.61
C ALA A 419 -1.53 4.53 -25.11
N GLY A 420 -2.33 5.33 -25.81
CA GLY A 420 -3.69 4.95 -26.23
C GLY A 420 -4.69 4.90 -25.07
N MET A 421 -4.45 5.67 -24.02
CA MET A 421 -5.24 5.73 -22.79
C MET A 421 -6.33 6.82 -22.85
N PRO A 422 -7.32 6.78 -21.92
CA PRO A 422 -8.30 7.85 -21.79
C PRO A 422 -7.66 9.23 -21.58
N SER A 423 -8.36 10.27 -22.02
CA SER A 423 -7.90 11.66 -21.81
C SER A 423 -7.90 12.03 -20.33
N LEU A 424 -7.10 13.03 -19.95
CA LEU A 424 -7.07 13.55 -18.58
C LEU A 424 -8.46 14.01 -18.12
N SER A 425 -9.25 14.59 -19.04
CA SER A 425 -10.62 15.02 -18.74
C SER A 425 -11.59 13.88 -18.40
N GLU A 426 -11.38 12.69 -18.98
CA GLU A 426 -12.17 11.49 -18.65
C GLU A 426 -11.74 10.89 -17.31
N ILE A 427 -10.43 10.93 -17.02
CA ILE A 427 -9.85 10.45 -15.76
C ILE A 427 -10.32 11.30 -14.58
N GLU A 428 -10.33 12.62 -14.72
CA GLU A 428 -10.68 13.56 -13.65
C GLU A 428 -12.12 13.42 -13.12
N ILE A 429 -13.04 12.86 -13.92
CA ILE A 429 -14.40 12.55 -13.48
C ILE A 429 -14.41 11.49 -12.36
N HIS A 430 -13.33 10.70 -12.26
CA HIS A 430 -13.19 9.59 -11.34
C HIS A 430 -12.27 9.87 -10.14
N VAL A 431 -11.60 11.02 -10.11
CA VAL A 431 -10.74 11.41 -8.97
C VAL A 431 -11.63 11.76 -7.78
N ARG A 432 -11.39 11.13 -6.62
CA ARG A 432 -12.19 11.38 -5.42
C ARG A 432 -11.82 12.74 -4.81
N GLU A 433 -12.77 13.47 -4.24
CA GLU A 433 -12.50 14.77 -3.57
C GLU A 433 -11.46 14.65 -2.45
N ASP A 434 -11.42 13.51 -1.74
CA ASP A 434 -10.43 13.23 -0.70
C ASP A 434 -9.02 12.99 -1.26
N GLU A 435 -8.92 12.48 -2.48
CA GLU A 435 -7.66 12.27 -3.20
C GLU A 435 -7.11 13.60 -3.75
N GLU A 436 -7.98 14.52 -4.18
CA GLU A 436 -7.58 15.88 -4.55
C GLU A 436 -6.91 16.59 -3.37
N ALA A 437 -7.50 16.50 -2.18
CA ALA A 437 -6.94 17.09 -0.96
C ALA A 437 -5.57 16.47 -0.59
N LEU A 438 -5.37 15.18 -0.84
CA LEU A 438 -4.07 14.50 -0.66
C LEU A 438 -3.04 14.95 -1.70
N SER A 439 -3.45 15.15 -2.95
CA SER A 439 -2.58 15.62 -4.03
C SER A 439 -2.15 17.08 -3.89
N GLU A 440 -2.95 17.89 -3.20
CA GLU A 440 -2.54 19.22 -2.78
C GLU A 440 -1.50 19.20 -1.65
N LEU A 441 -1.14 18.04 -1.10
CA LEU A 441 -0.25 17.95 0.07
C LEU A 441 0.99 17.10 -0.17
N LEU A 442 0.86 16.07 -0.99
CA LEU A 442 1.97 15.31 -1.59
C LEU A 442 2.52 16.04 -2.81
#